data_AF-A0A8T3TSG8-F1
#
_entry.id   AF-A0A8T3TSG8-F1
#
_cell.length_a   1.000
_cell.length_b   1.000
_cell.length_c   1.000
_cell.angle_alpha   90.00
_cell.angle_beta   90.00
_cell.angle_gamma   90.00
#
_symmetry.space_group_name_H-M   'P 1'
#
loop_
_entity.id
_entity.type
_entity.pdbx_description
1 polymer ?
#
loop_
_entity_poly.entity_id
_entity_poly.type
_entity_poly.pdbx_seq_one_letter_code
_entity_poly.pdbx_strand_id
1 'polypeptide(L)'
;MTASDPDLAQIAARFEGCDVERTRGGYTLLDRRSRTPFARLRPFLDSGRFELLYWSAVRGRWRTFGDFGPLKLTLERAHEIIQAELIFRLHTR
;
A
#
# COMPACT_ATOMS: atom_id res chain seq x y z
N MET A 1 -11.16 8.37 -22.73
CA MET A 1 -11.61 7.17 -21.99
C MET A 1 -10.44 6.71 -21.15
N THR A 2 -10.42 7.04 -19.86
CA THR A 2 -9.43 6.50 -18.93
C THR A 2 -9.64 5.00 -18.88
N ALA A 3 -8.70 4.21 -19.41
CA ALA A 3 -8.70 2.77 -19.20
C ALA A 3 -8.78 2.55 -17.68
N SER A 4 -9.83 1.87 -17.22
CA SER A 4 -9.92 1.47 -15.81
C SER A 4 -8.63 0.78 -15.42
N ASP A 5 -7.91 1.34 -14.46
CA ASP A 5 -6.68 0.76 -13.94
C ASP A 5 -7.05 -0.57 -13.25
N PRO A 6 -6.72 -1.73 -13.86
CA PRO A 6 -7.19 -3.03 -13.38
C PRO A 6 -6.53 -3.41 -12.05
N ASP A 7 -5.33 -2.88 -11.77
CA ASP A 7 -4.67 -3.07 -10.49
C ASP A 7 -5.39 -2.25 -9.41
N LEU A 8 -5.79 -1.02 -9.71
CA LEU A 8 -6.54 -0.19 -8.75
C LEU A 8 -7.82 -0.90 -8.28
N ALA A 9 -8.58 -1.49 -9.21
CA ALA A 9 -9.80 -2.23 -8.87
C ALA A 9 -9.51 -3.47 -8.01
N GLN A 10 -8.47 -4.24 -8.34
CA GLN A 10 -8.06 -5.42 -7.56
C GLN A 10 -7.57 -5.05 -6.16
N ILE A 11 -6.79 -3.98 -6.05
CA ILE A 11 -6.29 -3.47 -4.77
C ILE A 11 -7.48 -2.99 -3.93
N ALA A 12 -8.39 -2.18 -4.50
CA ALA A 12 -9.58 -1.72 -3.77
C ALA A 12 -10.46 -2.87 -3.28
N ALA A 13 -10.69 -3.89 -4.12
CA ALA A 13 -11.44 -5.08 -3.74
C ALA A 13 -10.74 -5.91 -2.65
N ARG A 14 -9.40 -5.92 -2.59
CA ARG A 14 -8.68 -6.62 -1.53
C ARG A 14 -8.67 -5.86 -0.21
N PHE A 15 -8.61 -4.53 -0.29
CA PHE A 15 -8.50 -3.65 0.86
C PHE A 15 -9.80 -2.87 1.12
N GLU A 16 -10.93 -3.57 1.20
CA GLU A 16 -12.28 -2.97 1.33
C GLU A 16 -12.45 -2.04 2.55
N GLY A 17 -11.60 -2.21 3.56
CA GLY A 17 -11.56 -1.39 4.77
C GLY A 17 -10.84 -0.04 4.61
N CYS A 18 -10.18 0.23 3.49
CA CYS A 18 -9.44 1.46 3.25
C CYS A 18 -9.77 2.09 1.89
N ASP A 19 -9.42 3.37 1.72
CA ASP A 19 -9.47 4.01 0.41
C ASP A 19 -8.16 3.73 -0.33
N VAL A 20 -8.24 3.58 -1.65
CA VAL A 20 -7.07 3.34 -2.51
C VAL A 20 -6.97 4.46 -3.52
N GLU A 21 -5.82 5.15 -3.54
CA GLU A 21 -5.54 6.22 -4.50
C GLU A 21 -4.37 5.88 -5.40
N ARG A 22 -4.58 6.03 -6.71
CA ARG A 22 -3.50 6.00 -7.68
C ARG A 22 -2.65 7.26 -7.54
N THR A 23 -1.37 7.08 -7.21
CA THR A 23 -0.37 8.16 -7.12
C THR A 23 0.77 7.92 -8.11
N ARG A 24 1.59 8.93 -8.39
CA ARG A 24 2.77 8.77 -9.28
C ARG A 24 3.64 7.61 -8.81
N GLY A 25 3.68 6.52 -9.58
CA GLY A 25 4.52 5.35 -9.31
C GLY A 25 3.98 4.35 -8.29
N GLY A 26 2.71 4.45 -7.86
CA GLY A 26 2.09 3.38 -7.04
C GLY A 26 0.65 3.64 -6.64
N TYR A 27 0.18 2.89 -5.66
CA TYR A 27 -1.16 2.93 -5.09
C TYR A 27 -1.02 3.18 -3.58
N THR A 28 -1.65 4.22 -3.07
CA THR A 28 -1.57 4.58 -1.65
C THR A 28 -2.85 4.13 -0.96
N LEU A 29 -2.69 3.41 0.16
CA LEU A 29 -3.78 3.00 1.03
C LEU A 29 -3.96 4.05 2.12
N LEU A 30 -5.20 4.52 2.26
CA LEU A 30 -5.58 5.63 3.11
C LEU A 30 -6.65 5.17 4.09
N ASP A 31 -6.53 5.60 5.34
CA ASP A 31 -7.60 5.42 6.31
C ASP A 31 -8.89 6.10 5.81
N ARG A 32 -10.03 5.40 5.86
CA ARG A 32 -11.30 5.97 5.38
C ARG A 32 -11.77 7.15 6.21
N ARG A 33 -11.44 7.19 7.50
CA ARG A 33 -11.93 8.23 8.43
C ARG A 33 -11.05 9.47 8.40
N SER A 34 -9.75 9.27 8.60
CA SER A 34 -8.76 10.34 8.74
C SER A 34 -8.09 10.73 7.43
N ARG A 35 -8.28 9.95 6.36
CA ARG A 35 -7.61 10.12 5.06
C ARG A 35 -6.08 10.10 5.19
N THR A 36 -5.57 9.50 6.27
CA THR A 36 -4.14 9.41 6.56
C THR A 36 -3.54 8.25 5.76
N PRO A 37 -2.44 8.45 5.02
CA PRO A 37 -1.76 7.38 4.32
C PRO A 37 -1.02 6.47 5.30
N PHE A 38 -1.24 5.16 5.23
CA PHE A 38 -0.58 4.20 6.12
C PHE A 38 0.27 3.17 5.38
N ALA A 39 -0.12 2.81 4.17
CA ALA A 39 0.62 1.88 3.33
C ALA A 39 0.64 2.35 1.88
N ARG A 40 1.64 1.87 1.13
CA ARG A 40 1.73 2.13 -0.30
C ARG A 40 2.27 0.91 -1.03
N LEU A 41 1.61 0.58 -2.14
CA LEU A 41 1.99 -0.49 -3.04
C LEU A 41 2.63 0.12 -4.28
N ARG A 42 3.90 -0.19 -4.53
CA ARG A 42 4.60 0.21 -5.76
C ARG A 42 4.70 -1.01 -6.69
N PRO A 43 4.09 -0.99 -7.89
CA PRO A 43 4.17 -2.12 -8.80
C PRO A 43 5.60 -2.31 -9.29
N PHE A 44 6.04 -3.56 -9.37
CA PHE A 44 7.18 -3.96 -10.17
C PHE A 44 6.69 -4.23 -11.59
N LEU A 45 7.26 -3.52 -12.56
CA LEU A 45 6.95 -3.68 -13.98
C LEU A 45 6.96 -5.16 -14.37
N ASP A 46 5.96 -5.56 -15.17
CA ASP A 46 5.85 -6.87 -15.81
C ASP A 46 5.78 -8.10 -14.89
N SER A 47 5.45 -7.92 -13.61
CA SER A 47 5.41 -9.04 -12.65
C SER A 47 4.09 -9.23 -11.91
N GLY A 48 3.19 -8.24 -11.97
CA GLY A 48 1.98 -8.23 -11.12
C GLY A 48 2.30 -8.25 -9.61
N ARG A 49 3.55 -7.95 -9.24
CA ARG A 49 4.02 -7.90 -7.85
C ARG A 49 4.21 -6.47 -7.40
N PHE A 50 4.18 -6.29 -6.10
CA PHE A 50 4.26 -4.99 -5.46
C PHE A 50 5.39 -4.98 -4.44
N GLU A 51 6.08 -3.86 -4.36
CA GLU A 51 6.82 -3.45 -3.18
C GLU A 51 5.85 -2.82 -2.20
N LEU A 52 5.94 -3.22 -0.94
CA LEU A 52 5.19 -2.61 0.15
C LEU A 52 6.04 -1.52 0.81
N LEU A 53 5.45 -0.34 0.98
CA LEU A 53 6.05 0.78 1.69
C LEU A 53 5.14 1.22 2.84
N TYR A 54 5.76 1.68 3.92
CA TYR A 54 5.08 2.29 5.06
C TYR A 54 5.41 3.78 5.15
N TRP A 55 4.50 4.57 5.71
CA TRP A 55 4.76 5.98 6.00
C TRP A 55 5.53 6.09 7.32
N SER A 56 6.77 6.57 7.26
CA SER A 56 7.54 6.85 8.49
C SER A 56 7.22 8.26 8.98
N ALA A 57 6.41 8.38 10.03
CA ALA A 57 6.11 9.66 10.66
C ALA A 57 7.38 10.37 11.18
N VAL A 58 8.34 9.61 11.71
CA VAL A 58 9.62 10.15 12.21
C VAL A 58 10.48 10.73 11.09
N ARG A 59 10.47 10.12 9.90
CA ARG A 59 11.29 10.55 8.76
C ARG A 59 10.53 11.40 7.74
N GLY A 60 9.22 11.59 7.92
CA GLY A 60 8.34 12.31 7.01
C GLY A 60 8.36 11.78 5.56
N ARG A 61 8.59 10.47 5.37
CA ARG A 61 8.70 9.88 4.02
C ARG A 61 8.32 8.40 3.97
N TRP A 62 8.01 7.94 2.76
CA TRP A 62 7.83 6.52 2.46
C TRP A 62 9.13 5.73 2.66
N ARG A 63 9.00 4.54 3.23
CA ARG A 63 10.11 3.61 3.46
C ARG A 63 9.70 2.23 3.00
N THR A 64 10.63 1.51 2.41
CA THR A 64 10.46 0.10 2.04
C THR A 64 10.21 -0.73 3.29
N PHE A 65 9.24 -1.64 3.21
CA PHE A 65 9.00 -2.65 4.22
C PHE A 65 9.94 -3.84 4.02
N GLY A 66 10.59 -4.27 5.10
CA GLY A 66 11.59 -5.34 5.10
C GLY A 66 13.03 -4.84 5.27
N ASP A 67 13.85 -5.63 5.96
CA ASP A 67 15.22 -5.24 6.32
C ASP A 67 16.22 -5.40 5.16
N PHE A 68 15.88 -6.21 4.17
CA PHE A 68 16.75 -6.57 3.05
C PHE A 68 16.36 -5.89 1.72
N GLY A 69 15.71 -4.72 1.79
CA GLY A 69 15.29 -3.96 0.62
C GLY A 69 13.92 -4.36 0.06
N PRO A 70 13.59 -3.96 -1.19
CA PRO A 70 12.25 -4.12 -1.76
C PRO A 70 11.81 -5.58 -1.88
N LEU A 71 10.86 -5.99 -1.04
CA LEU A 71 10.22 -7.30 -1.16
C LEU A 71 9.24 -7.32 -2.33
N LYS A 72 9.37 -8.31 -3.23
CA LYS A 72 8.44 -8.55 -4.35
C LYS A 72 7.25 -9.38 -3.87
N LEU A 73 6.18 -8.72 -3.45
CA LEU A 73 5.01 -9.34 -2.84
C LEU A 73 3.86 -9.50 -3.83
N THR A 74 3.08 -10.56 -3.67
CA THR A 74 1.73 -10.62 -4.24
C THR A 74 0.82 -9.65 -3.49
N LEU A 75 -0.30 -9.26 -4.11
CA LEU A 75 -1.31 -8.44 -3.45
C LEU A 75 -1.83 -9.09 -2.15
N GLU A 76 -2.01 -10.41 -2.18
CA GLU A 76 -2.40 -11.21 -1.02
C GLU A 76 -1.39 -11.12 0.12
N ARG A 77 -0.11 -11.34 -0.17
CA ARG A 77 0.90 -11.29 0.87
C ARG A 77 1.07 -9.90 1.45
N ALA A 78 0.95 -8.86 0.62
CA ALA A 78 0.94 -7.48 1.09
C ALA A 78 -0.26 -7.21 2.04
N HIS A 79 -1.44 -7.74 1.72
CA HIS A 79 -2.62 -7.62 2.60
C HIS A 79 -2.39 -8.30 3.96
N GLU A 80 -1.90 -9.53 3.97
CA GLU A 80 -1.60 -10.27 5.22
C GLU A 80 -0.61 -9.52 6.11
N ILE A 81 0.46 -8.98 5.51
CA ILE A 81 1.48 -8.20 6.23
C ILE A 81 0.87 -6.93 6.83
N ILE A 82 0.06 -6.19 6.06
CA ILE A 82 -0.58 -4.96 6.54
C ILE A 82 -1.48 -5.24 7.75
N GLN A 83 -2.18 -6.37 7.78
CA GLN A 83 -3.04 -6.75 8.91
C GLN A 83 -2.22 -7.20 10.14
N ALA A 84 -1.11 -7.90 9.92
CA ALA A 84 -0.27 -8.45 10.98
C ALA A 84 0.61 -7.39 11.66
N GLU A 85 1.20 -6.48 10.88
CA GLU A 85 2.29 -5.62 11.36
C GLU A 85 1.81 -4.29 11.93
N LEU A 86 2.25 -3.98 13.15
CA LEU A 86 1.88 -2.74 13.86
C LEU A 86 2.30 -1.47 13.13
N ILE A 87 3.33 -1.54 12.29
CA ILE A 87 3.85 -0.38 11.54
C ILE A 87 2.83 0.21 10.56
N PHE A 88 1.85 -0.58 10.12
CA PHE A 88 0.77 -0.14 9.24
C PHE A 88 -0.51 0.22 9.99
N ARG A 89 -0.57 -0.04 11.29
CA ARG A 89 -1.73 0.33 12.09
C ARG A 89 -1.75 1.84 12.27
N LEU A 90 -2.83 2.44 11.83
CA LEU A 90 -3.14 3.82 12.13
C LEU A 90 -3.35 3.89 13.64
N HIS A 91 -2.47 4.61 14.35
CA HIS A 91 -2.71 4.95 15.74
C HIS A 91 -3.85 5.97 15.75
N THR A 92 -5.09 5.49 15.71
CA THR A 92 -6.26 6.28 16.07
C THR A 92 -6.08 6.67 17.54
N ARG A 93 -5.71 7.93 17.79
CA ARG A 93 -5.92 8.56 19.08
C ARG A 93 -7.36 9.06 19.16
#